data_AF-A0A6J4ZI85-F1
#
_entry.id   AF-A0A6J4ZI85-F1
#
_cell.length_a   1.000
_cell.length_b   1.000
_cell.length_c   1.000
_cell.angle_alpha   90.00
_cell.angle_beta   90.00
_cell.angle_gamma   90.00
#
_symmetry.space_group_name_H-M   'P 1'
#
loop_
_entity.id
_entity.type
_entity.pdbx_description
1 polymer ?
#
loop_
_entity_poly.entity_id
_entity_poly.type
_entity_poly.pdbx_seq_one_letter_code
_entity_poly.pdbx_strand_id
1 'polypeptide(L)'
;MISPVHQVLRDGTRERHETLDQGLALADGDVSPARYLAYLRALLGWLEPVERRLWQLDWPAGLQAGARAGKSALIRADLRAAGDAAPVPECPAAPAPQAADAYALGVAYVVEGSQLGGRFLAKRLEDAKPPLPLSYLRGYGDDTGALWKGFLLHLDSAASGHEAQALQGARDAFDSLTVWLRAHGAMITPAARVA
;
A
#
# COMPACT_ATOMS: atom_id res chain seq x y z
N MET A 1 4.71 -7.63 22.02
CA MET A 1 3.38 -7.13 22.43
C MET A 1 2.95 -6.11 21.37
N ILE A 2 1.70 -6.14 20.91
CA ILE A 2 1.17 -5.09 20.02
C ILE A 2 0.96 -3.85 20.87
N SER A 3 1.40 -2.70 20.38
CA SER A 3 1.26 -1.43 21.11
C SER A 3 -0.16 -0.87 21.01
N PRO A 4 -0.60 0.03 21.91
CA PRO A 4 -1.96 0.55 21.90
C PRO A 4 -2.35 1.23 20.57
N VAL A 5 -1.49 2.09 20.03
CA VAL A 5 -1.75 2.79 18.75
C VAL A 5 -1.89 1.77 17.61
N HIS A 6 -0.96 0.82 17.52
CA HIS A 6 -1.01 -0.22 16.50
C HIS A 6 -2.28 -1.08 16.64
N GLN A 7 -2.70 -1.41 17.86
CA GLN A 7 -3.94 -2.16 18.09
C GLN A 7 -5.17 -1.39 17.58
N VAL A 8 -5.26 -0.08 17.86
CA VAL A 8 -6.36 0.77 17.39
C VAL A 8 -6.41 0.81 15.85
N LEU A 9 -5.27 0.98 15.19
CA LEU A 9 -5.24 0.99 13.72
C LEU A 9 -5.59 -0.38 13.17
N ARG A 10 -4.97 -1.46 13.67
CA ARG A 10 -5.22 -2.83 13.22
C ARG A 10 -6.68 -3.22 13.32
N ASP A 11 -7.33 -2.93 14.45
CA ASP A 11 -8.74 -3.26 14.64
C ASP A 11 -9.65 -2.32 13.86
N GLY A 12 -9.37 -1.02 13.90
CA GLY A 12 -10.17 0.01 13.23
C GLY A 12 -10.11 -0.02 11.71
N THR A 13 -9.15 -0.74 11.11
CA THR A 13 -9.03 -0.95 9.66
C THR A 13 -9.17 -2.41 9.23
N ARG A 14 -9.54 -3.34 10.13
CA ARG A 14 -9.58 -4.78 9.82
C ARG A 14 -10.45 -5.11 8.61
N GLU A 15 -11.72 -4.68 8.64
CA GLU A 15 -12.68 -4.94 7.55
C GLU A 15 -12.25 -4.33 6.21
N ARG A 16 -11.63 -3.13 6.26
CA ARG A 16 -11.08 -2.44 5.08
C ARG A 16 -9.92 -3.20 4.47
N HIS A 17 -9.00 -3.66 5.31
CA HIS A 17 -7.89 -4.51 4.90
C HIS A 17 -8.40 -5.82 4.28
N GLU A 18 -9.32 -6.51 4.94
CA GLU A 18 -9.90 -7.77 4.44
C GLU A 18 -10.64 -7.58 3.10
N THR A 19 -11.43 -6.50 2.98
CA THR A 19 -12.12 -6.15 1.73
C THR A 19 -11.14 -5.89 0.60
N LEU A 20 -10.07 -5.14 0.87
CA LEU A 20 -9.03 -4.85 -0.10
C LEU A 20 -8.33 -6.14 -0.53
N ASP A 21 -7.83 -6.93 0.43
CA ASP A 21 -7.04 -8.13 0.21
C ASP A 21 -7.81 -9.21 -0.56
N GLN A 22 -9.03 -9.55 -0.12
CA GLN A 22 -9.90 -10.52 -0.79
C GLN A 22 -10.42 -9.98 -2.12
N GLY A 23 -10.59 -8.67 -2.22
CA GLY A 23 -11.12 -8.01 -3.39
C GLY A 23 -10.09 -7.79 -4.48
N LEU A 24 -8.78 -7.98 -4.26
CA LEU A 24 -7.79 -7.82 -5.32
C LEU A 24 -8.08 -8.79 -6.47
N ALA A 25 -8.02 -8.31 -7.71
CA ALA A 25 -8.17 -9.19 -8.87
C ALA A 25 -7.04 -10.25 -8.99
N LEU A 26 -6.03 -10.13 -8.13
CA LEU A 26 -4.90 -11.05 -7.99
C LEU A 26 -5.13 -12.13 -6.90
N ALA A 27 -6.29 -12.10 -6.23
CA ALA A 27 -6.60 -13.03 -5.13
C ALA A 27 -6.88 -14.46 -5.62
N ASP A 28 -7.24 -14.65 -6.90
CA ASP A 28 -7.51 -15.96 -7.51
C ASP A 28 -6.24 -16.67 -8.02
N GLY A 29 -6.31 -18.00 -8.19
CA GLY A 29 -5.16 -18.86 -8.48
C GLY A 29 -4.52 -18.70 -9.86
N ASP A 30 -5.21 -18.11 -10.83
CA ASP A 30 -4.70 -17.86 -12.18
C ASP A 30 -4.60 -16.35 -12.45
N VAL A 31 -3.45 -15.78 -12.09
CA VAL A 31 -3.14 -14.37 -12.33
C VAL A 31 -2.42 -14.25 -13.66
N SER A 32 -3.11 -13.69 -14.65
CA SER A 32 -2.46 -13.38 -15.93
C SER A 32 -1.48 -12.20 -15.78
N PRO A 33 -0.39 -12.17 -16.56
CA PRO A 33 0.51 -11.03 -16.63
C PRO A 33 -0.21 -9.69 -16.85
N ALA A 34 -1.21 -9.68 -17.75
CA ALA A 34 -2.00 -8.49 -18.04
C ALA A 34 -2.75 -7.96 -16.81
N ARG A 35 -3.27 -8.86 -15.97
CA ARG A 35 -3.97 -8.49 -14.74
C ARG A 35 -3.02 -7.93 -13.69
N TYR A 36 -1.83 -8.52 -13.57
CA TYR A 36 -0.79 -8.00 -12.69
C TYR A 36 -0.33 -6.59 -13.10
N LEU A 37 -0.08 -6.37 -14.39
CA LEU A 37 0.33 -5.06 -14.90
C LEU A 37 -0.79 -4.01 -14.75
N ALA A 38 -2.05 -4.39 -14.95
CA ALA A 38 -3.19 -3.52 -14.67
C ALA A 38 -3.27 -3.11 -13.19
N TYR A 39 -3.04 -4.06 -12.27
CA TYR A 39 -2.93 -3.77 -10.86
C TYR A 39 -1.77 -2.82 -10.55
N LEU A 40 -0.57 -3.06 -11.10
CA LEU A 40 0.57 -2.17 -10.89
C LEU A 40 0.30 -0.74 -11.37
N ARG A 41 -0.32 -0.56 -12.54
CA ARG A 41 -0.71 0.78 -13.02
C ARG A 41 -1.69 1.46 -12.08
N ALA A 42 -2.75 0.76 -11.68
CA ALA A 42 -3.74 1.31 -10.77
C ALA A 42 -3.11 1.68 -9.42
N LEU A 43 -2.27 0.80 -8.88
CA LEU A 43 -1.55 1.05 -7.63
C LEU A 43 -0.58 2.23 -7.75
N LEU A 44 0.18 2.32 -8.83
CA LEU A 44 1.08 3.46 -9.07
C LEU A 44 0.30 4.78 -9.14
N GLY A 45 -0.84 4.80 -9.83
CA GLY A 45 -1.71 5.97 -9.92
C GLY A 45 -2.19 6.50 -8.57
N TRP A 46 -2.36 5.62 -7.57
CA TRP A 46 -2.69 6.02 -6.20
C TRP A 46 -1.47 6.31 -5.34
N LEU A 47 -0.43 5.47 -5.42
CA LEU A 47 0.74 5.53 -4.54
C LEU A 47 1.62 6.74 -4.83
N GLU A 48 1.74 7.12 -6.09
CA GLU A 48 2.60 8.23 -6.48
C GLU A 48 2.18 9.58 -5.86
N PRO A 49 0.92 10.04 -5.99
CA PRO A 49 0.50 11.27 -5.33
C PRO A 49 0.63 11.21 -3.80
N VAL A 50 0.42 10.03 -3.18
CA VAL A 50 0.65 9.82 -1.74
C VAL A 50 2.12 10.02 -1.37
N GLU A 51 3.04 9.30 -2.02
CA GLU A 51 4.47 9.36 -1.69
C GLU A 51 5.08 10.74 -1.96
N ARG A 52 4.61 11.45 -2.99
CA ARG A 52 5.04 12.81 -3.34
C ARG A 52 4.84 13.80 -2.19
N ARG A 53 3.84 13.56 -1.33
CA ARG A 53 3.58 14.37 -0.13
C ARG A 53 4.15 13.73 1.10
N LEU A 54 3.79 12.48 1.37
CA LEU A 54 4.04 11.80 2.64
C LEU A 54 5.50 11.84 3.05
N TRP A 55 6.43 11.52 2.16
CA TRP A 55 7.86 11.42 2.53
C TRP A 55 8.64 12.72 2.35
N GLN A 56 7.98 13.81 1.96
CA GLN A 56 8.56 15.16 1.89
C GLN A 56 8.21 16.02 3.12
N LEU A 57 7.42 15.47 4.04
CA LEU A 57 7.11 16.12 5.31
C LEU A 57 8.34 16.11 6.25
N ASP A 58 8.31 17.00 7.24
CA ASP A 58 9.39 17.15 8.23
C ASP A 58 9.39 16.01 9.25
N TRP A 59 9.84 14.83 8.81
CA TRP A 59 9.96 13.65 9.65
C TRP A 59 11.30 13.61 10.39
N PRO A 60 11.33 13.09 11.63
CA PRO A 60 12.60 12.87 12.32
C PRO A 60 13.42 11.81 11.59
N ALA A 61 14.75 11.96 11.62
CA ALA A 61 15.69 11.06 10.94
C ALA A 61 15.48 9.57 11.31
N GLY A 62 15.06 9.30 12.56
CA GLY A 62 14.78 7.94 13.05
C GLY A 62 13.63 7.23 12.33
N LEU A 63 12.72 7.95 11.68
CA LEU A 63 11.66 7.34 10.85
C LEU A 63 12.21 6.80 9.52
N GLN A 64 13.38 7.29 9.09
CA GLN A 64 14.06 6.89 7.85
C GLN A 64 13.19 7.14 6.60
N ALA A 65 12.56 8.32 6.50
CA ALA A 65 11.67 8.68 5.38
C ALA A 65 12.31 8.44 4.00
N GLY A 66 13.59 8.75 3.82
CA GLY A 66 14.30 8.51 2.57
C GLY A 66 14.35 7.04 2.14
N ALA A 67 14.49 6.10 3.09
CA ALA A 67 14.46 4.66 2.79
C ALA A 67 13.06 4.18 2.39
N ARG A 68 12.01 4.91 2.79
CA ARG A 68 10.60 4.58 2.51
C ARG A 68 10.09 5.21 1.21
N ALA A 69 10.75 6.26 0.72
CA ALA A 69 10.30 7.11 -0.39
C ALA A 69 10.55 6.55 -1.82
N GLY A 70 10.54 5.23 -2.02
CA GLY A 70 10.99 4.61 -3.26
C GLY A 70 9.98 3.72 -3.99
N LYS A 71 8.78 3.49 -3.43
CA LYS A 71 7.93 2.39 -3.90
C LYS A 71 7.33 2.65 -5.28
N SER A 72 6.92 3.88 -5.55
CA SER A 72 6.45 4.30 -6.88
C SER A 72 7.54 4.14 -7.94
N ALA A 73 8.81 4.34 -7.59
CA ALA A 73 9.92 4.11 -8.49
C ALA A 73 10.13 2.62 -8.80
N LEU A 74 9.93 1.74 -7.81
CA LEU A 74 9.95 0.28 -8.00
C LEU A 74 8.84 -0.16 -8.94
N ILE A 75 7.60 0.31 -8.74
CA ILE A 75 6.48 -0.06 -9.63
C ILE A 75 6.74 0.39 -11.07
N ARG A 76 7.29 1.60 -11.26
CA ARG A 76 7.69 2.07 -12.60
C ARG A 76 8.78 1.22 -13.23
N ALA A 77 9.75 0.77 -12.44
CA ALA A 77 10.80 -0.11 -12.92
C ALA A 77 10.22 -1.46 -13.36
N ASP A 78 9.29 -2.02 -12.57
CA ASP A 78 8.60 -3.25 -12.91
C ASP A 78 7.76 -3.10 -14.20
N LEU A 79 6.96 -2.03 -14.33
CA LEU A 79 6.20 -1.75 -15.55
C LEU A 79 7.12 -1.63 -16.78
N ARG A 80 8.23 -0.90 -16.68
CA ARG A 80 9.22 -0.79 -17.77
C ARG A 80 9.86 -2.12 -18.11
N ALA A 81 10.23 -2.93 -17.12
CA ALA A 81 10.83 -4.24 -17.33
C ALA A 81 9.86 -5.22 -18.03
N ALA A 82 8.55 -5.06 -17.80
CA ALA A 82 7.51 -5.81 -18.51
C ALA A 82 7.20 -5.27 -19.92
N GLY A 83 7.83 -4.17 -20.35
CA GLY A 83 7.52 -3.50 -21.62
C GLY A 83 6.17 -2.76 -21.60
N ASP A 84 5.62 -2.50 -20.42
CA ASP A 84 4.34 -1.82 -20.26
C ASP A 84 4.52 -0.30 -20.37
N ALA A 85 3.98 0.28 -21.45
CA ALA A 85 4.04 1.71 -21.74
C ALA A 85 2.66 2.39 -21.66
N ALA A 86 1.66 1.71 -21.07
CA ALA A 86 0.33 2.27 -20.97
C ALA A 86 0.32 3.48 -20.00
N PRO A 87 -0.55 4.48 -20.25
CA PRO A 87 -0.64 5.65 -19.39
C PRO A 87 -1.10 5.26 -17.98
N VAL A 88 -0.58 5.99 -17.00
CA VAL A 88 -0.92 5.80 -15.58
C VAL A 88 -1.63 7.06 -15.09
N PRO A 89 -2.98 7.05 -15.01
CA PRO A 89 -3.70 8.18 -14.44
C PRO A 89 -3.39 8.31 -12.95
N GLU A 90 -3.29 9.54 -12.43
CA GLU A 90 -3.13 9.80 -11.00
C GLU A 90 -4.50 9.83 -10.31
N CYS A 91 -4.58 9.27 -9.10
CA CYS A 91 -5.77 9.29 -8.28
C CYS A 91 -5.99 10.70 -7.69
N PRO A 92 -7.06 11.42 -8.08
CA PRO A 92 -7.30 12.77 -7.58
C PRO A 92 -7.72 12.79 -6.10
N ALA A 93 -8.20 11.65 -5.59
CA ALA A 93 -8.68 11.48 -4.22
C ALA A 93 -7.64 10.81 -3.31
N ALA A 94 -6.41 10.61 -3.78
CA ALA A 94 -5.32 10.10 -2.94
C ALA A 94 -5.08 11.03 -1.74
N PRO A 95 -4.84 10.49 -0.53
CA PRO A 95 -4.53 11.30 0.63
C PRO A 95 -3.33 12.20 0.38
N ALA A 96 -3.46 13.48 0.72
CA ALA A 96 -2.40 14.47 0.63
C ALA A 96 -2.16 15.10 2.00
N PRO A 97 -1.48 14.40 2.94
CA PRO A 97 -1.17 14.95 4.25
C PRO A 97 -0.32 16.23 4.13
N GLN A 98 -0.57 17.21 4.99
CA GLN A 98 0.06 18.53 4.95
C GLN A 98 1.13 18.74 6.03
N ALA A 99 1.19 17.85 7.02
CA ALA A 99 2.12 17.92 8.14
C ALA A 99 2.54 16.51 8.58
N ALA A 100 3.73 16.41 9.20
CA ALA A 100 4.27 15.19 9.78
C ALA A 100 3.57 14.87 11.12
N ASP A 101 2.28 14.53 11.06
CA ASP A 101 1.42 14.29 12.22
C ASP A 101 0.85 12.87 12.27
N ALA A 102 0.01 12.60 13.28
CA ALA A 102 -0.62 11.30 13.44
C ALA A 102 -1.46 10.89 12.21
N TYR A 103 -2.11 11.82 11.51
CA TYR A 103 -2.87 11.51 10.29
C TYR A 103 -1.94 10.99 9.20
N ALA A 104 -0.83 11.68 8.95
CA ALA A 104 0.17 11.25 7.98
C ALA A 104 0.78 9.89 8.35
N LEU A 105 1.00 9.62 9.65
CA LEU A 105 1.44 8.30 10.13
C LEU A 105 0.38 7.21 9.89
N GLY A 106 -0.91 7.54 9.96
CA GLY A 106 -2.01 6.66 9.56
C GLY A 106 -1.96 6.27 8.08
N VAL A 107 -1.73 7.25 7.21
CA VAL A 107 -1.53 7.00 5.77
C VAL A 107 -0.28 6.13 5.54
N ALA A 108 0.83 6.46 6.21
CA ALA A 108 2.06 5.68 6.16
C ALA A 108 1.86 4.24 6.63
N TYR A 109 1.03 3.99 7.64
CA TYR A 109 0.73 2.65 8.14
C TYR A 109 0.15 1.74 7.04
N VAL A 110 -0.72 2.28 6.18
CA VAL A 110 -1.28 1.53 5.04
C VAL A 110 -0.21 1.26 3.97
N VAL A 111 0.58 2.28 3.62
CA VAL A 111 1.66 2.17 2.62
C VAL A 111 2.74 1.20 3.06
N GLU A 112 3.24 1.31 4.29
CA GLU A 112 4.27 0.44 4.84
C GLU A 112 3.73 -0.97 5.11
N GLY A 113 2.49 -1.09 5.58
CA GLY A 113 1.83 -2.38 5.82
C GLY A 113 1.66 -3.19 4.53
N SER A 114 1.37 -2.52 3.41
CA SER A 114 1.23 -3.17 2.09
C SER A 114 2.50 -3.92 1.65
N GLN A 115 3.69 -3.52 2.13
CA GLN A 115 4.96 -4.16 1.77
C GLN A 115 5.12 -5.55 2.39
N LEU A 116 4.41 -5.83 3.49
CA LEU A 116 4.34 -7.16 4.09
C LEU A 116 3.42 -8.08 3.28
N GLY A 117 2.23 -7.57 2.94
CA GLY A 117 1.26 -8.29 2.11
C GLY A 117 1.79 -8.59 0.71
N GLY A 118 2.53 -7.65 0.12
CA GLY A 118 3.15 -7.79 -1.19
C GLY A 118 4.04 -9.03 -1.32
N ARG A 119 4.73 -9.44 -0.25
CA ARG A 119 5.61 -10.63 -0.29
C ARG A 119 4.84 -11.94 -0.48
N PHE A 120 3.62 -12.03 0.05
CA PHE A 120 2.76 -13.18 -0.18
C PHE A 120 2.31 -13.24 -1.64
N LEU A 121 1.95 -12.09 -2.21
CA LEU A 121 1.60 -11.99 -3.62
C LEU A 121 2.82 -12.27 -4.52
N ALA A 122 4.01 -11.78 -4.18
CA ALA A 122 5.25 -12.09 -4.90
C ALA A 122 5.45 -13.60 -5.01
N LYS A 123 5.36 -14.32 -3.87
CA LYS A 123 5.50 -15.78 -3.82
C LYS A 123 4.49 -16.50 -4.71
N ARG A 124 3.26 -16.00 -4.81
CA ARG A 124 2.23 -16.58 -5.69
C ARG A 124 2.53 -16.36 -7.18
N LEU A 125 3.27 -15.31 -7.51
CA LEU A 125 3.59 -14.91 -8.88
C LEU A 125 5.00 -15.32 -9.33
N GLU A 126 5.80 -15.93 -8.45
CA GLU A 126 7.19 -16.34 -8.75
C GLU A 126 7.27 -17.32 -9.92
N ASP A 127 6.30 -18.23 -10.05
CA ASP A 127 6.25 -19.25 -11.10
C ASP A 127 5.43 -18.82 -12.34
N ALA A 128 4.98 -17.56 -12.40
CA ALA A 128 4.20 -17.06 -13.53
C ALA A 128 4.97 -17.18 -14.86
N LYS A 129 4.24 -17.50 -15.93
CA LYS A 129 4.81 -17.64 -17.28
C LYS A 129 4.09 -16.71 -18.27
N PRO A 130 4.82 -15.81 -18.97
CA PRO A 130 6.25 -15.47 -18.78
C PRO A 130 6.56 -14.88 -17.38
N PRO A 131 7.83 -14.88 -16.95
CA PRO A 131 8.22 -14.30 -15.66
C PRO A 131 7.79 -12.84 -15.52
N LEU A 132 7.33 -12.48 -14.31
CA LEU A 132 6.90 -11.13 -13.99
C LEU A 132 8.00 -10.38 -13.22
N PRO A 133 8.16 -9.07 -13.43
CA PRO A 133 8.97 -8.23 -12.55
C PRO A 133 8.22 -7.98 -11.24
N LEU A 134 8.84 -8.29 -10.10
CA LEU A 134 8.19 -8.31 -8.78
C LEU A 134 8.93 -7.42 -7.76
N SER A 135 9.70 -6.44 -8.20
CA SER A 135 10.59 -5.64 -7.33
C SER A 135 9.80 -4.91 -6.25
N TYR A 136 8.66 -4.31 -6.60
CA TYR A 136 7.76 -3.67 -5.63
C TYR A 136 7.21 -4.67 -4.62
N LEU A 137 6.75 -5.85 -5.08
CA LEU A 137 6.12 -6.84 -4.20
C LEU A 137 7.10 -7.51 -3.22
N ARG A 138 8.41 -7.48 -3.52
CA ARG A 138 9.45 -7.94 -2.60
C ARG A 138 9.71 -6.96 -1.45
N GLY A 139 9.07 -5.79 -1.45
CA GLY A 139 9.23 -4.77 -0.42
C GLY A 139 10.67 -4.28 -0.34
N TYR A 140 11.22 -4.25 0.87
CA TYR A 140 12.60 -3.87 1.13
C TYR A 140 13.55 -5.08 1.20
N GLY A 141 13.19 -6.19 0.57
CA GLY A 141 13.92 -7.45 0.68
C GLY A 141 13.94 -7.96 2.13
N ASP A 142 15.13 -8.34 2.61
CA ASP A 142 15.32 -8.86 3.97
C ASP A 142 15.03 -7.82 5.06
N ASP A 143 15.17 -6.53 4.74
CA ASP A 143 14.93 -5.43 5.68
C ASP A 143 13.44 -5.13 5.91
N THR A 144 12.54 -5.75 5.15
CA THR A 144 11.09 -5.44 5.23
C THR A 144 10.55 -5.55 6.65
N GLY A 145 10.92 -6.63 7.36
CA GLY A 145 10.47 -6.84 8.73
C GLY A 145 11.08 -5.85 9.72
N ALA A 146 12.34 -5.45 9.51
CA ALA A 146 13.04 -4.49 10.36
C ALA A 146 12.48 -3.08 10.19
N LEU A 147 12.28 -2.63 8.94
CA LEU A 147 11.70 -1.32 8.62
C LEU A 147 10.26 -1.18 9.08
N TRP A 148 9.47 -2.27 9.03
CA TRP A 148 8.13 -2.29 9.59
C TRP A 148 8.13 -2.15 11.11
N LYS A 149 8.99 -2.90 11.81
CA LYS A 149 9.11 -2.79 13.28
C LYS A 149 9.57 -1.39 13.69
N GLY A 150 10.57 -0.83 13.00
CA GLY A 150 11.05 0.54 13.23
C GLY A 150 9.95 1.59 13.00
N PHE A 151 9.14 1.41 11.95
CA PHE A 151 7.98 2.25 11.71
C PHE A 151 6.96 2.18 12.86
N LEU A 152 6.58 0.97 13.29
CA LEU A 152 5.60 0.79 14.37
C LEU A 152 6.07 1.39 15.70
N LEU A 153 7.37 1.32 16.01
CA LEU A 153 7.94 1.97 17.19
C LEU A 153 7.77 3.49 17.14
N HIS A 154 8.03 4.09 15.97
CA HIS A 154 7.83 5.53 15.80
C HIS A 154 6.36 5.92 15.84
N LEU A 155 5.49 5.18 15.13
CA LEU A 155 4.04 5.36 15.11
C LEU A 155 3.48 5.36 16.54
N ASP A 156 3.87 4.39 17.35
CA ASP A 156 3.38 4.25 18.72
C ASP A 156 3.75 5.44 19.60
N SER A 157 5.01 5.89 19.49
CA SER A 157 5.47 7.06 20.26
C SER A 157 4.85 8.37 19.78
N ALA A 158 4.71 8.56 18.46
CA ALA A 158 4.33 9.85 17.88
C ALA A 158 2.82 10.06 17.79
N ALA A 159 2.02 8.99 17.75
CA ALA A 159 0.56 9.07 17.70
C ALA A 159 -0.13 8.68 19.01
N SER A 160 0.63 8.46 20.10
CA SER A 160 0.04 8.25 21.43
C SER A 160 -0.79 9.48 21.85
N GLY A 161 -2.05 9.26 22.27
CA GLY A 161 -3.01 10.32 22.55
C GLY A 161 -3.67 10.94 21.30
N HIS A 162 -3.26 10.50 20.10
CA HIS A 162 -3.77 10.94 18.81
C HIS A 162 -4.22 9.75 17.95
N GLU A 163 -4.62 8.65 18.58
CA GLU A 163 -4.98 7.38 17.92
C GLU A 163 -6.13 7.56 16.93
N ALA A 164 -7.11 8.40 17.27
CA ALA A 164 -8.24 8.70 16.39
C ALA A 164 -7.79 9.40 15.09
N GLN A 165 -6.80 10.30 15.19
CA GLN A 165 -6.26 11.01 14.03
C GLN A 165 -5.46 10.06 13.12
N ALA A 166 -4.64 9.18 13.71
CA ALA A 166 -3.94 8.14 12.96
C ALA A 166 -4.89 7.13 12.33
N LEU A 167 -5.93 6.72 13.05
CA LEU A 167 -6.95 5.84 12.49
C LEU A 167 -7.70 6.49 11.32
N GLN A 168 -7.99 7.79 11.39
CA GLN A 168 -8.62 8.51 10.27
C GLN A 168 -7.73 8.50 9.02
N GLY A 169 -6.43 8.78 9.17
CA GLY A 169 -5.49 8.72 8.04
C GLY A 169 -5.40 7.33 7.41
N ALA A 170 -5.41 6.28 8.24
CA ALA A 170 -5.42 4.90 7.73
C ALA A 170 -6.73 4.55 7.01
N ARG A 171 -7.88 5.00 7.52
CA ARG A 171 -9.19 4.80 6.87
C ARG A 171 -9.27 5.50 5.53
N ASP A 172 -8.88 6.76 5.45
CA ASP A 172 -8.89 7.53 4.20
C ASP A 172 -7.98 6.89 3.15
N ALA A 173 -6.82 6.38 3.56
CA ALA A 173 -5.91 5.67 2.68
C ALA A 173 -6.51 4.37 2.14
N PHE A 174 -7.11 3.54 3.00
CA PHE A 174 -7.80 2.33 2.55
C PHE A 174 -9.00 2.64 1.65
N ASP A 175 -9.82 3.62 2.01
CA ASP A 175 -11.06 3.94 1.30
C ASP A 175 -10.77 4.50 -0.09
N SER A 176 -9.84 5.46 -0.20
CA SER A 176 -9.41 6.02 -1.48
C SER A 176 -8.73 4.99 -2.37
N LEU A 177 -7.86 4.13 -1.81
CA LEU A 177 -7.20 3.06 -2.57
C LEU A 177 -8.23 2.04 -3.10
N THR A 178 -9.16 1.62 -2.24
CA THR A 178 -10.20 0.64 -2.61
C THR A 178 -11.09 1.16 -3.73
N VAL A 179 -11.59 2.40 -3.60
CA VAL A 179 -12.40 3.05 -4.64
C VAL A 179 -11.62 3.15 -5.95
N TRP A 180 -10.35 3.56 -5.87
CA TRP A 180 -9.48 3.73 -7.03
C TRP A 180 -9.20 2.42 -7.75
N LEU A 181 -8.77 1.38 -7.03
CA LEU A 181 -8.47 0.08 -7.63
C LEU A 181 -9.73 -0.55 -8.26
N ARG A 182 -10.90 -0.40 -7.62
CA ARG A 182 -12.17 -0.87 -8.19
C ARG A 182 -12.52 -0.14 -9.49
N ALA A 183 -12.38 1.18 -9.54
CA ALA A 183 -12.63 1.96 -10.75
C ALA A 183 -11.71 1.59 -11.92
N HIS A 184 -10.54 1.00 -11.63
CA HIS A 184 -9.55 0.56 -12.62
C HIS A 184 -9.57 -0.96 -12.87
N GLY A 185 -10.59 -1.68 -12.39
CA GLY A 185 -10.71 -3.13 -12.58
C GLY A 185 -9.61 -3.96 -11.91
N ALA A 186 -8.86 -3.35 -10.97
CA ALA A 186 -7.84 -4.02 -10.17
C ALA A 186 -8.41 -4.73 -8.94
N MET A 187 -9.73 -4.63 -8.74
CA MET A 187 -10.48 -5.42 -7.77
C MET A 187 -11.59 -6.24 -8.46
N ILE A 188 -11.82 -7.46 -7.98
CA ILE A 188 -13.02 -8.23 -8.33
C ILE A 188 -14.25 -7.55 -7.74
N THR A 189 -15.28 -7.40 -8.57
CA THR A 189 -16.62 -7.06 -8.08
C THR A 189 -17.12 -8.24 -7.27
N PRO A 190 -17.60 -8.07 -6.02
CA PRO A 190 -18.28 -9.15 -5.33
C PRO A 190 -19.38 -9.68 -6.26
N ALA A 191 -19.41 -10.99 -6.52
CA ALA A 191 -20.55 -11.58 -7.19
C ALA A 191 -21.80 -11.11 -6.43
N ALA A 192 -22.76 -10.51 -7.15
CA ALA A 192 -24.04 -10.18 -6.55
C ALA A 192 -24.52 -11.46 -5.88
N ARG A 193 -24.66 -11.47 -4.55
CA ARG A 193 -25.22 -12.61 -3.84
C ARG A 193 -26.59 -12.84 -4.46
N VAL A 194 -26.72 -13.90 -5.26
CA VAL A 194 -28.01 -14.36 -5.74
C VAL A 194 -28.77 -14.72 -4.48
N ALA A 195 -29.85 -13.97 -4.23
CA ALA A 195 -30.71 -14.10 -3.07
C ALA A 195 -31.39 -15.47 -3.04
#